data_AF-A0A522Y1H3-F1
#
_entry.id   AF-A0A522Y1H3-F1
#
_cell.length_a   1.000
_cell.length_b   1.000
_cell.length_c   1.000
_cell.angle_alpha   90.00
_cell.angle_beta   90.00
_cell.angle_gamma   90.00
#
_symmetry.space_group_name_H-M   'P 1'
#
loop_
_entity.id
_entity.type
_entity.pdbx_description
1 polymer ?
#
loop_
_entity_poly.entity_id
_entity_poly.type
_entity_poly.pdbx_seq_one_letter_code
_entity_poly.pdbx_strand_id
1 'polypeptide(L)'
;MAIPHILVGHGLHAAIHIISIALGTFLSVVGLFTYTTFKTKRLFLMMCAFYAVTAAETFSFVNLVFPFIPSSMGLDGIIAHTLILLMLTFFVIGIFRSD
;
A
#
# COMPACT_ATOMS: atom_id res chain seq x y z
N MET A 1 18.14 23.80 -20.47
CA MET A 1 18.30 22.33 -20.34
C MET A 1 16.96 21.78 -19.88
N ALA A 2 16.10 21.36 -20.81
CA ALA A 2 14.81 20.77 -20.47
C ALA A 2 15.05 19.31 -20.10
N ILE A 3 15.02 19.02 -18.80
CA ILE A 3 15.05 17.65 -18.29
C ILE A 3 13.77 16.99 -18.82
N PRO A 4 13.84 15.85 -19.54
CA PRO A 4 12.65 15.24 -20.11
C PRO A 4 11.71 14.83 -18.99
N HIS A 5 10.53 15.46 -18.94
CA HIS A 5 9.44 15.20 -17.98
C HIS A 5 9.05 13.71 -17.91
N ILE A 6 9.29 12.97 -19.00
CA ILE A 6 9.01 11.54 -19.14
C ILE A 6 9.98 10.68 -18.31
N LEU A 7 11.25 11.08 -18.19
CA LEU A 7 12.29 10.35 -17.45
C LEU A 7 12.17 10.60 -15.93
N VAL A 8 11.82 11.83 -15.54
CA VAL A 8 11.52 12.17 -14.14
C VAL A 8 10.19 11.54 -13.70
N GLY A 9 9.17 11.54 -14.57
CA GLY A 9 7.85 10.98 -14.24
C GLY A 9 7.90 9.49 -13.90
N HIS A 10 8.61 8.68 -14.68
CA HIS A 10 8.76 7.24 -14.39
C HIS A 10 9.60 6.98 -13.14
N GLY A 11 10.70 7.72 -12.95
CA GLY A 11 11.55 7.58 -11.77
C GLY A 11 10.85 8.01 -10.48
N LEU A 12 10.08 9.10 -10.52
CA LEU A 12 9.34 9.62 -9.38
C LEU A 12 8.16 8.72 -9.02
N HIS A 13 7.43 8.19 -10.02
CA HIS A 13 6.37 7.21 -9.82
C HIS A 13 6.90 5.93 -9.16
N ALA A 14 8.04 5.41 -9.64
CA ALA A 14 8.69 4.26 -9.01
C ALA A 14 9.18 4.58 -7.59
N ALA A 15 9.74 5.78 -7.35
CA ALA A 15 10.20 6.21 -6.04
C ALA A 15 9.06 6.29 -5.02
N ILE A 16 7.88 6.78 -5.41
CA ILE A 16 6.69 6.81 -4.55
C ILE A 16 6.32 5.39 -4.11
N HIS A 17 6.25 4.43 -5.05
CA HIS A 17 5.95 3.05 -4.70
C HIS A 17 6.98 2.45 -3.74
N ILE A 18 8.28 2.68 -3.98
CA ILE A 18 9.35 2.17 -3.11
C ILE A 18 9.23 2.75 -1.69
N ILE A 19 9.04 4.06 -1.56
CA ILE A 19 8.89 4.73 -0.26
C ILE A 19 7.60 4.25 0.42
N SER A 20 6.51 4.09 -0.33
CA SER A 20 5.23 3.60 0.19
C SER A 20 5.36 2.17 0.72
N ILE A 21 6.06 1.27 0.02
CA ILE A 21 6.35 -0.09 0.49
C ILE A 21 7.24 -0.05 1.73
N ALA A 22 8.28 0.78 1.75
CA ALA A 22 9.17 0.88 2.91
C ALA A 22 8.44 1.37 4.17
N LEU A 23 7.60 2.40 4.03
CA LEU A 23 6.79 2.93 5.12
C LEU A 23 5.69 1.93 5.53
N GLY A 24 5.01 1.33 4.56
CA GLY A 24 3.96 0.33 4.79
C GLY A 24 4.49 -0.89 5.54
N THR A 25 5.62 -1.46 5.11
CA THR A 25 6.27 -2.59 5.79
C THR A 25 6.71 -2.22 7.20
N PHE A 26 7.31 -1.04 7.40
CA PHE A 26 7.68 -0.55 8.73
C PHE A 26 6.47 -0.44 9.65
N LEU A 27 5.38 0.18 9.18
CA LEU A 27 4.12 0.31 9.94
C LEU A 27 3.45 -1.04 10.19
N SER A 28 3.51 -1.99 9.27
CA SER A 28 3.02 -3.36 9.47
C SER A 28 3.78 -4.06 10.60
N VAL A 29 5.11 -3.93 10.65
CA VAL A 29 5.93 -4.52 11.72
C VAL A 29 5.63 -3.87 13.07
N VAL A 30 5.63 -2.53 13.13
CA VAL A 30 5.29 -1.80 14.36
C VAL A 30 3.86 -2.10 14.82
N GLY A 31 2.93 -2.19 13.87
CA GLY A 31 1.53 -2.56 14.11
C GLY A 31 1.40 -3.96 14.68
N LEU A 32 2.17 -4.92 14.17
CA LEU A 32 2.23 -6.28 14.70
C LEU A 32 2.74 -6.31 16.15
N PHE A 33 3.87 -5.66 16.45
CA PHE A 33 4.40 -5.59 17.81
C PHE A 33 3.40 -4.93 18.78
N THR A 34 2.80 -3.82 18.35
CA THR A 34 1.83 -3.10 19.17
C THR A 34 0.56 -3.93 19.41
N TYR A 35 0.07 -4.63 18.37
CA TYR A 35 -1.07 -5.53 18.47
C TYR A 35 -0.79 -6.70 19.41
N THR A 36 0.39 -7.33 19.35
CA THR A 36 0.73 -8.43 20.25
C THR A 36 0.76 -8.02 21.73
N THR A 37 1.08 -6.74 21.99
CA THR A 37 1.17 -6.18 23.36
C THR A 37 -0.21 -5.82 23.93
N PHE A 38 -1.01 -5.05 23.20
CA PHE A 38 -2.27 -4.50 23.71
C PHE A 38 -3.52 -5.31 23.31
N LYS A 39 -3.43 -6.09 22.23
CA LYS A 39 -4.49 -6.99 21.72
C LYS A 39 -5.87 -6.32 21.51
N THR A 40 -5.90 -5.02 21.23
CA THR A 40 -7.16 -4.31 20.95
C THR A 40 -7.61 -4.53 19.51
N LYS A 41 -8.94 -4.50 19.29
CA LYS A 41 -9.53 -4.64 17.95
C LYS A 41 -9.19 -3.46 17.06
N ARG A 42 -9.09 -2.25 17.62
CA ARG A 42 -8.57 -1.05 16.97
C ARG A 42 -7.17 -1.26 16.38
N LEU A 43 -6.23 -1.81 17.15
CA LEU A 43 -4.87 -2.07 16.67
C LEU A 43 -4.84 -3.16 15.60
N PHE A 44 -5.69 -4.18 15.73
CA PHE A 44 -5.85 -5.21 14.69
C PHE A 44 -6.29 -4.60 13.35
N LEU A 45 -7.30 -3.73 13.35
CA LEU A 45 -7.79 -3.07 12.14
C LEU A 45 -6.71 -2.18 11.52
N MET A 46 -5.95 -1.45 12.33
CA MET A 46 -4.82 -0.64 11.85
C MET A 46 -3.72 -1.49 11.23
N MET A 47 -3.39 -2.62 11.85
CA MET A 47 -2.43 -3.58 11.29
C MET A 47 -2.91 -4.10 9.93
N CYS A 48 -4.18 -4.50 9.81
CA CYS A 48 -4.78 -4.93 8.54
C CYS A 48 -4.75 -3.82 7.48
N ALA A 49 -4.99 -2.56 7.86
CA ALA A 49 -4.88 -1.41 6.97
C ALA A 49 -3.45 -1.27 6.40
N PHE A 50 -2.42 -1.37 7.26
CA PHE A 50 -1.02 -1.30 6.83
C PHE A 50 -0.62 -2.46 5.93
N TYR A 51 -1.09 -3.68 6.22
CA TYR A 51 -0.87 -4.82 5.32
C TYR A 51 -1.55 -4.65 3.96
N ALA A 52 -2.79 -4.14 3.94
CA ALA A 52 -3.54 -3.93 2.70
C ALA A 52 -2.86 -2.91 1.77
N VAL A 53 -2.38 -1.77 2.29
CA VAL A 53 -1.63 -0.80 1.46
C VAL A 53 -0.28 -1.36 1.04
N THR A 54 0.44 -2.06 1.91
CA THR A 54 1.73 -2.67 1.54
C THR A 54 1.57 -3.67 0.41
N ALA A 55 0.51 -4.50 0.45
CA ALA A 55 0.18 -5.42 -0.62
C ALA A 55 -0.18 -4.67 -1.92
N ALA A 56 -1.04 -3.64 -1.85
CA ALA A 56 -1.43 -2.85 -3.02
C ALA A 56 -0.22 -2.24 -3.75
N GLU A 57 0.67 -1.63 -2.98
CA GLU A 57 1.87 -0.97 -3.49
C GLU A 57 2.88 -1.99 -4.03
N THR A 58 3.00 -3.16 -3.39
CA THR A 58 3.83 -4.26 -3.89
C THR A 58 3.32 -4.75 -5.24
N PHE A 59 1.99 -4.93 -5.41
CA PHE A 59 1.41 -5.29 -6.71
C PHE A 59 1.65 -4.23 -7.78
N SER A 60 1.48 -2.95 -7.44
CA SER A 60 1.74 -1.84 -8.36
C SER A 60 3.22 -1.78 -8.78
N PHE A 61 4.14 -2.00 -7.82
CA PHE A 61 5.57 -2.03 -8.08
C PHE A 61 5.98 -3.25 -8.92
N VAL A 62 5.46 -4.44 -8.62
CA VAL A 62 5.72 -5.66 -9.40
C VAL A 62 5.25 -5.47 -10.84
N ASN A 63 4.06 -4.90 -11.05
CA ASN A 63 3.56 -4.60 -12.39
C ASN A 63 4.44 -3.58 -13.14
N LEU A 64 5.05 -2.63 -12.41
CA LEU A 64 5.98 -1.65 -12.98
C LEU A 64 7.34 -2.25 -13.37
N VAL A 65 7.84 -3.22 -12.61
CA VAL A 65 9.13 -3.88 -12.87
C VAL A 65 9.01 -5.02 -13.88
N PHE A 66 7.93 -5.80 -13.79
CA PHE A 66 7.63 -6.90 -14.69
C PHE A 66 6.18 -6.79 -15.17
N PRO A 67 5.94 -6.32 -16.40
CA PRO A 67 4.61 -6.36 -16.99
C PRO A 67 4.27 -7.82 -17.36
N PHE A 68 3.94 -8.64 -16.36
CA PHE A 68 3.57 -10.04 -16.53
C PHE A 68 2.24 -10.22 -17.26
N ILE A 69 1.38 -9.19 -17.25
CA ILE A 69 0.06 -9.20 -17.88
C ILE A 69 0.02 -8.08 -18.92
N PRO A 70 -0.36 -8.35 -20.19
CA PRO A 70 -0.59 -7.29 -21.15
C PRO A 70 -1.66 -6.36 -20.58
N SER A 71 -1.33 -5.06 -20.52
CA SER A 71 -2.15 -3.97 -19.97
C SER A 71 -3.55 -3.80 -20.60
N SER A 72 -3.96 -4.69 -21.51
CA SER A 72 -5.30 -4.75 -22.09
C SER A 72 -6.34 -5.35 -21.14
N MET A 73 -5.93 -6.05 -20.08
CA MET A 73 -6.82 -6.47 -19.00
C MET A 73 -6.43 -5.71 -17.73
N GLY A 74 -7.14 -4.62 -17.42
CA GLY A 74 -6.87 -3.73 -16.27
C GLY A 74 -7.10 -4.36 -14.88
N LEU A 75 -6.91 -5.67 -14.74
CA LEU A 75 -7.19 -6.45 -13.55
C LEU A 75 -6.20 -6.14 -12.42
N ASP A 76 -4.92 -5.93 -12.74
CA ASP A 76 -3.89 -5.53 -11.76
C ASP A 76 -4.21 -4.17 -11.12
N GLY A 77 -4.66 -3.21 -11.95
CA GLY A 77 -5.12 -1.91 -11.49
C GLY A 77 -6.32 -2.02 -10.56
N ILE A 78 -7.30 -2.86 -10.89
CA ILE A 78 -8.48 -3.11 -10.05
C ILE A 78 -8.09 -3.74 -8.71
N ILE A 79 -7.15 -4.68 -8.69
CA ILE A 79 -6.65 -5.31 -7.46
C ILE A 79 -5.99 -4.25 -6.56
N ALA A 80 -5.07 -3.45 -7.10
CA ALA A 80 -4.40 -2.40 -6.34
C ALA A 80 -5.40 -1.37 -5.78
N HIS A 81 -6.35 -0.91 -6.59
CA HIS A 81 -7.39 0.02 -6.14
C HIS A 81 -8.29 -0.58 -5.06
N THR A 82 -8.67 -1.85 -5.22
CA THR A 82 -9.51 -2.56 -4.25
C THR A 82 -8.79 -2.73 -2.91
N LEU A 83 -7.48 -3.03 -2.93
CA LEU A 83 -6.67 -3.10 -1.73
C LEU A 83 -6.50 -1.74 -1.03
N ILE A 84 -6.40 -0.65 -1.78
CA ILE A 84 -6.39 0.72 -1.22
C ILE A 84 -7.74 1.05 -0.58
N LEU A 85 -8.86 0.73 -1.23
CA LEU A 85 -10.20 0.92 -0.65
C LEU A 85 -10.41 0.08 0.61
N LEU A 86 -9.89 -1.15 0.61
CA LEU A 86 -9.89 -2.03 1.77
C LEU A 86 -9.06 -1.42 2.92
N MET A 87 -7.88 -0.89 2.61
CA MET A 87 -7.05 -0.17 3.57
C MET A 87 -7.82 1.01 4.18
N LEU A 88 -8.44 1.86 3.37
CA LEU A 88 -9.22 3.00 3.83
C LEU A 88 -10.37 2.58 4.73
N THR A 89 -11.04 1.47 4.39
CA THR A 89 -12.14 0.92 5.20
C THR A 89 -11.65 0.51 6.58
N PHE A 90 -10.57 -0.28 6.65
CA PHE A 90 -9.99 -0.68 7.93
C PHE A 90 -9.44 0.50 8.73
N PHE A 91 -8.85 1.49 8.04
CA PHE A 91 -8.33 2.69 8.66
C PHE A 91 -9.45 3.54 9.29
N VAL A 92 -10.52 3.83 8.55
CA VAL A 92 -11.67 4.60 9.04
C VAL A 92 -12.33 3.91 10.23
N ILE A 93 -12.62 2.61 10.10
CA ILE A 93 -13.22 1.84 11.20
C ILE A 93 -12.27 1.86 12.41
N GLY A 94 -10.97 1.64 12.21
CA GLY A 94 -9.98 1.64 13.29
C GLY A 94 -9.82 3.00 13.98
N ILE A 95 -10.00 4.13 13.29
CA ILE A 95 -9.93 5.48 13.89
C ILE A 95 -11.13 5.71 14.81
N PHE A 96 -12.34 5.47 14.32
CA PHE A 96 -13.57 5.82 15.05
C PHE A 96 -13.97 4.79 16.10
N ARG A 97 -13.29 3.64 16.13
CA ARG A 97 -13.56 2.60 17.09
C ARG A 97 -12.97 2.97 18.46
N SER A 98 -13.86 3.21 19.41
CA SER A 98 -13.55 3.42 20.82
C SER A 98 -13.58 2.09 21.55
N ASP A 99 -12.59 1.23 21.28
CA ASP A 99 -12.28 0.07 22.14
C ASP A 99 -11.41 0.47 23.33
#